data_AF-A0A7R8HA90-F1
#
_entry.id   AF-A0A7R8HA90-F1
#
_cell.length_a   1.000
_cell.length_b   1.000
_cell.length_c   1.000
_cell.angle_alpha   90.00
_cell.angle_beta   90.00
_cell.angle_gamma   90.00
#
_symmetry.space_group_name_H-M   'P 1'
#
loop_
_entity.id
_entity.type
_entity.pdbx_description
1 polymer ?
#
loop_
_entity_poly.entity_id
_entity_poly.type
_entity_poly.pdbx_seq_one_letter_code
_entity_poly.pdbx_strand_id
1 'polypeptide(L)'
;MRGHIVSTYYTYNLFYWSEYIIDQLINIQSMSISGLGETPEKPVNEGTGDEAVLRCEISGTWDTCRWKHTFVKENTDTQSLFYCSIIQGTASNTCDPENVDTDYKRRIKIEAKSSSCELKISNPNYLDSGEWECYVSGGAESNFIRGTTEIFVSRRAELYISEPDMETNSNQYIVLDMASSRPKLYAKCRAYHAIPYPQFRWYVNEVNPRSEIKGQDAQISLRPPRTDSRGQYTEGSLDWGPKDLCQNYNIEADLCKKEEFEFDLLCIIDQAEYYMAENEDNVQRVTTRVIGNSSRRIIASGIMILVVSCFVAFFF
;
A
#
# COMPACT_ATOMS: atom_id res chain seq x y z
N MET A 1 34.77 35.69 -93.31
CA MET A 1 33.45 35.42 -92.66
C MET A 1 33.75 34.58 -91.43
N ARG A 2 33.71 35.20 -90.24
CA ARG A 2 32.69 34.95 -89.19
C ARG A 2 32.53 33.43 -88.98
N GLY A 3 33.05 32.81 -87.94
CA GLY A 3 33.15 33.24 -86.55
C GLY A 3 32.24 32.34 -85.72
N HIS A 4 32.79 31.84 -84.60
CA HIS A 4 32.13 31.44 -83.34
C HIS A 4 32.63 30.10 -82.80
N ILE A 5 33.61 30.25 -81.91
CA ILE A 5 33.88 29.37 -80.78
C ILE A 5 32.68 29.49 -79.83
N VAL A 6 32.08 28.37 -79.44
CA VAL A 6 31.16 28.30 -78.30
C VAL A 6 31.80 27.39 -77.26
N SER A 7 32.21 28.02 -76.17
CA SER A 7 32.63 27.40 -74.93
C SER A 7 31.38 26.99 -74.15
N THR A 8 31.27 25.72 -73.79
CA THR A 8 30.22 25.23 -72.90
C THR A 8 30.83 24.95 -71.54
N TYR A 9 30.41 25.73 -70.55
CA TYR A 9 30.77 25.57 -69.15
C TYR A 9 29.94 24.46 -68.47
N TYR A 10 30.57 23.84 -67.47
CA TYR A 10 30.12 22.77 -66.59
C TYR A 10 28.78 23.03 -65.87
N THR A 11 28.04 21.94 -65.59
CA THR A 11 27.48 21.66 -64.25
C THR A 11 27.37 20.15 -64.04
N TYR A 12 28.19 19.59 -63.14
CA TYR A 12 27.95 18.27 -62.57
C TYR A 12 26.81 18.40 -61.54
N ASN A 13 25.68 17.74 -61.79
CA ASN A 13 24.67 17.52 -60.78
C ASN A 13 25.16 16.43 -59.81
N LEU A 14 25.90 16.83 -58.78
CA LEU A 14 26.07 16.03 -57.57
C LEU A 14 24.78 16.17 -56.75
N PHE A 15 23.84 15.24 -56.94
CA PHE A 15 22.75 15.04 -56.00
C PHE A 15 23.34 14.46 -54.71
N TYR A 16 23.73 15.34 -53.79
CA TYR A 16 23.87 14.98 -52.39
C TYR A 16 22.47 14.70 -51.85
N TRP A 17 22.11 13.43 -51.74
CA TRP A 17 21.09 13.01 -50.79
C TRP A 17 21.70 13.22 -49.41
N SER A 18 21.47 14.38 -48.80
CA SER A 18 21.58 14.48 -47.35
C SER A 18 20.47 13.59 -46.80
N GLU A 19 20.80 12.36 -46.43
CA GLU A 19 19.98 11.62 -45.49
C GLU A 19 19.85 12.53 -44.26
N TYR A 20 18.67 13.12 -44.11
CA TYR A 20 18.23 13.65 -42.84
C TYR A 20 18.21 12.43 -41.90
N ILE A 21 19.34 12.14 -41.26
CA ILE A 21 19.33 11.38 -40.02
C ILE A 21 18.59 12.30 -39.05
N ILE A 22 17.27 12.12 -38.97
CA ILE A 22 16.53 12.54 -37.80
C ILE A 22 17.15 11.67 -36.71
N ASP A 23 18.11 12.22 -35.97
CA ASP A 23 18.47 11.70 -34.65
C ASP A 23 17.14 11.67 -33.89
N GLN A 24 16.52 10.49 -33.86
CA GLN A 24 15.28 10.33 -33.13
C GLN A 24 15.65 10.51 -31.67
N LEU A 25 15.30 11.68 -31.14
CA LEU A 25 15.47 12.01 -29.73
C LEU A 25 14.90 10.86 -28.91
N ILE A 26 15.74 10.34 -28.04
CA ILE A 26 15.38 9.25 -27.16
C ILE A 26 14.30 9.76 -26.23
N ASN A 27 13.22 9.00 -26.10
CA ASN A 27 12.12 9.34 -25.22
C ASN A 27 11.48 8.08 -24.63
N ILE A 28 11.05 8.16 -23.37
CA ILE A 28 10.22 7.12 -22.75
C ILE A 28 8.78 7.45 -23.13
N GLN A 29 8.16 6.55 -23.90
CA GLN A 29 6.79 6.70 -24.37
C GLN A 29 5.77 6.34 -23.29
N SER A 30 6.05 5.28 -22.55
CA SER A 30 5.18 4.79 -21.49
C SER A 30 5.95 4.02 -20.44
N MET A 31 5.38 4.00 -19.24
CA MET A 31 5.80 3.18 -18.11
C MET A 31 4.60 2.37 -17.66
N SER A 32 4.73 1.05 -17.57
CA SER A 32 3.60 0.18 -17.25
C SER A 32 4.04 -1.08 -16.50
N ILE A 33 3.07 -1.74 -15.87
CA ILE A 33 3.22 -3.08 -15.33
C ILE A 33 2.40 -4.01 -16.21
N SER A 34 3.00 -5.12 -16.63
CA SER A 34 2.30 -6.17 -17.35
C SER A 34 1.84 -7.23 -16.35
N GLY A 35 0.53 -7.37 -16.18
CA GLY A 35 -0.08 -8.38 -15.31
C GLY A 35 -0.62 -7.81 -14.00
N LEU A 36 -0.34 -8.51 -12.89
CA LEU A 36 -0.75 -8.10 -11.54
C LEU A 36 0.23 -7.05 -10.98
N GLY A 37 -0.21 -6.30 -9.96
CA GLY A 37 0.62 -5.33 -9.26
C GLY A 37 0.47 -3.88 -9.71
N GLU A 38 -0.40 -3.59 -10.68
CA GLU A 38 -0.66 -2.21 -11.14
C GLU A 38 -1.43 -1.38 -10.11
N THR A 39 -2.27 -2.01 -9.28
CA THR A 39 -3.06 -1.31 -8.26
C THR A 39 -3.03 -2.02 -6.91
N PRO A 40 -3.25 -1.29 -5.80
CA PRO A 40 -3.35 -1.88 -4.47
C PRO A 40 -4.45 -2.92 -4.33
N GLU A 41 -5.52 -2.86 -5.13
CA GLU A 41 -6.65 -3.82 -5.10
C GLU A 41 -6.33 -5.11 -5.86
N LYS A 42 -5.35 -5.08 -6.77
CA LYS A 42 -4.88 -6.23 -7.55
C LYS A 42 -3.35 -6.35 -7.46
N PRO A 43 -2.79 -6.51 -6.26
CA PRO A 43 -1.37 -6.64 -6.09
C PRO A 43 -0.88 -7.99 -6.66
N VAL A 44 0.43 -8.09 -6.87
CA VAL A 44 1.08 -9.39 -7.09
C VAL A 44 1.07 -10.16 -5.78
N ASN A 45 0.75 -11.46 -5.80
CA ASN A 45 0.73 -12.25 -4.58
C ASN A 45 2.17 -12.56 -4.12
N GLU A 46 2.43 -12.32 -2.84
CA GLU A 46 3.73 -12.56 -2.23
C GLU A 46 3.98 -14.06 -2.08
N GLY A 47 5.15 -14.52 -2.50
CA GLY A 47 5.61 -15.89 -2.21
C GLY A 47 4.92 -17.01 -2.99
N THR A 48 4.02 -16.70 -3.93
CA THR A 48 3.27 -17.70 -4.72
C THR A 48 4.00 -18.17 -5.98
N GLY A 49 5.18 -17.63 -6.27
CA GLY A 49 5.89 -17.88 -7.51
C GLY A 49 5.38 -17.08 -8.71
N ASP A 50 4.48 -16.11 -8.49
CA ASP A 50 4.06 -15.14 -9.51
C ASP A 50 5.26 -14.33 -10.03
N GLU A 51 5.08 -13.69 -11.18
CA GLU A 51 6.08 -12.79 -11.77
C GLU A 51 5.47 -11.41 -12.01
N ALA A 52 6.22 -10.38 -11.65
CA ALA A 52 5.91 -9.01 -12.03
C ALA A 52 6.83 -8.55 -13.17
N VAL A 53 6.26 -7.87 -14.16
CA VAL A 53 7.02 -7.34 -15.30
C VAL A 53 6.77 -5.85 -15.43
N LEU A 54 7.77 -5.04 -15.09
CA LEU A 54 7.76 -3.60 -15.30
C LEU A 54 8.33 -3.30 -16.68
N ARG A 55 7.64 -2.47 -17.45
CA ARG A 55 7.96 -2.16 -18.84
C ARG A 55 8.18 -0.66 -19.01
N CYS A 56 9.35 -0.32 -19.55
CA CYS A 56 9.74 1.01 -19.96
C CYS A 56 9.78 1.02 -21.49
N GLU A 57 8.78 1.61 -22.13
CA GLU A 57 8.69 1.69 -23.60
C GLU A 57 9.45 2.90 -24.12
N ILE A 58 10.31 2.69 -25.10
CA ILE A 58 11.32 3.66 -25.52
C ILE A 58 11.21 3.88 -27.02
N SER A 59 11.18 5.15 -27.43
CA SER A 59 11.39 5.57 -28.81
C SER A 59 12.77 6.16 -29.00
N GLY A 60 13.32 6.04 -30.21
CA GLY A 60 14.68 6.45 -30.54
C GLY A 60 15.71 5.35 -30.30
N THR A 61 16.97 5.63 -30.64
CA THR A 61 18.10 4.70 -30.48
C THR A 61 18.70 4.86 -29.09
N TRP A 62 18.82 3.77 -28.34
CA TRP A 62 19.38 3.76 -27.00
C TRP A 62 20.31 2.55 -26.82
N ASP A 63 21.22 2.65 -25.85
CA ASP A 63 22.24 1.62 -25.62
C ASP A 63 22.35 1.20 -24.16
N THR A 64 21.99 2.04 -23.20
CA THR A 64 21.99 1.67 -21.79
C THR A 64 20.61 1.86 -21.17
N CYS A 65 20.18 0.87 -20.38
CA CYS A 65 19.03 0.97 -19.52
C CYS A 65 19.40 0.63 -18.07
N ARG A 66 18.82 1.33 -17.10
CA ARG A 66 18.95 1.05 -15.67
C ARG A 66 17.61 1.10 -14.98
N TRP A 67 17.39 0.18 -14.07
CA TRP A 67 16.28 0.20 -13.13
C TRP A 67 16.81 0.49 -11.73
N LYS A 68 16.09 1.34 -11.00
CA LYS A 68 16.35 1.66 -9.61
C LYS A 68 15.11 1.44 -8.77
N HIS A 69 15.31 0.89 -7.59
CA HIS A 69 14.30 0.84 -6.55
C HIS A 69 14.90 1.17 -5.19
N THR A 70 14.09 1.79 -4.35
CA THR A 70 14.49 2.24 -3.03
C THR A 70 13.43 1.80 -2.04
N PHE A 71 13.84 1.07 -1.01
CA PHE A 71 12.94 0.51 -0.02
C PHE A 71 13.56 0.58 1.37
N VAL A 72 12.72 0.45 2.39
CA VAL A 72 13.15 0.42 3.79
C VAL A 72 12.82 -0.97 4.32
N LYS A 73 13.83 -1.68 4.82
CA LYS A 73 13.62 -2.99 5.44
C LYS A 73 13.01 -2.77 6.84
N GLU A 74 12.01 -3.57 7.18
CA GLU A 74 11.39 -3.53 8.52
C GLU A 74 12.44 -3.61 9.62
N ASN A 75 12.26 -2.82 10.68
CA ASN A 75 13.15 -2.73 11.84
C ASN A 75 14.55 -2.18 11.54
N THR A 76 14.74 -1.54 10.39
CA THR A 76 15.93 -0.75 10.09
C THR A 76 15.51 0.63 9.58
N ASP A 77 16.10 1.69 10.11
CA ASP A 77 15.95 3.04 9.52
C ASP A 77 16.82 3.22 8.27
N THR A 78 17.46 2.15 7.82
CA THR A 78 18.39 2.15 6.70
C THR A 78 17.61 1.97 5.40
N GLN A 79 17.68 3.00 4.56
CA GLN A 79 17.19 2.91 3.19
C GLN A 79 18.13 2.00 2.38
N SER A 80 17.56 0.96 1.79
CA SER A 80 18.24 0.07 0.86
C SER A 80 18.01 0.54 -0.57
N LEU A 81 19.05 0.40 -1.39
CA LEU A 81 19.06 0.88 -2.75
C LEU A 81 19.45 -0.26 -3.69
N PHE A 82 18.56 -0.54 -4.63
CA PHE A 82 18.78 -1.54 -5.65
C PHE A 82 18.94 -0.88 -7.00
N TYR A 83 20.02 -1.23 -7.71
CA TYR A 83 20.22 -0.87 -9.10
C TYR A 83 20.47 -2.11 -9.94
N CYS A 84 19.87 -2.12 -11.13
CA CYS A 84 20.29 -3.06 -12.16
C CYS A 84 20.38 -2.38 -13.51
N SER A 85 21.35 -2.77 -14.32
CA SER A 85 21.65 -2.16 -15.61
C SER A 85 21.93 -3.20 -16.69
N ILE A 86 21.63 -2.84 -17.93
CA ILE A 86 21.92 -3.65 -19.11
C ILE A 86 22.35 -2.74 -20.27
N ILE A 87 23.28 -3.23 -21.08
CA ILE A 87 23.63 -2.62 -22.36
C ILE A 87 22.92 -3.39 -23.47
N GLN A 88 22.23 -2.69 -24.36
CA GLN A 88 21.51 -3.31 -25.47
C GLN A 88 22.45 -4.18 -26.32
N GLY A 89 22.03 -5.39 -26.66
CA GLY A 89 22.84 -6.35 -27.43
C GLY A 89 23.88 -7.12 -26.61
N THR A 90 23.98 -6.88 -25.29
CA THR A 90 24.77 -7.71 -24.38
C THR A 90 23.89 -8.67 -23.58
N ALA A 91 24.40 -9.87 -23.29
CA ALA A 91 23.69 -10.88 -22.51
C ALA A 91 23.88 -10.73 -20.99
N SER A 92 24.71 -9.78 -20.55
CA SER A 92 25.06 -9.60 -19.13
C SER A 92 24.34 -8.39 -18.55
N ASN A 93 23.52 -8.62 -17.52
CA ASN A 93 22.99 -7.57 -16.67
C ASN A 93 23.89 -7.40 -15.43
N THR A 94 24.10 -6.16 -15.02
CA THR A 94 24.81 -5.85 -13.77
C THR A 94 23.80 -5.32 -12.77
N CYS A 95 23.42 -6.16 -11.80
CA CYS A 95 22.64 -5.72 -10.66
C CYS A 95 23.54 -5.59 -9.43
N ASP A 96 23.65 -4.40 -8.90
CA ASP A 96 24.44 -4.09 -7.71
C ASP A 96 23.50 -3.64 -6.60
N PRO A 97 23.29 -4.48 -5.57
CA PRO A 97 22.59 -4.06 -4.37
C PRO A 97 23.54 -3.29 -3.46
N GLU A 98 23.16 -2.08 -3.07
CA GLU A 98 23.74 -1.46 -1.88
C GLU A 98 22.89 -1.90 -0.68
N ASN A 99 23.50 -2.66 0.25
CA ASN A 99 22.84 -3.15 1.46
C ASN A 99 21.61 -4.07 1.21
N VAL A 100 21.68 -4.95 0.20
CA VAL A 100 20.63 -5.98 -0.05
C VAL A 100 21.24 -7.38 -0.15
N ASP A 101 20.48 -8.38 0.27
CA ASP A 101 20.85 -9.80 0.21
C ASP A 101 21.06 -10.29 -1.24
N THR A 102 22.01 -11.19 -1.44
CA THR A 102 22.23 -11.95 -2.66
C THR A 102 20.97 -12.63 -3.22
N ASP A 103 20.06 -13.11 -2.35
CA ASP A 103 18.82 -13.75 -2.80
C ASP A 103 17.83 -12.76 -3.45
N TYR A 104 17.88 -11.49 -3.06
CA TYR A 104 17.09 -10.43 -3.69
C TYR A 104 17.47 -10.25 -5.16
N LYS A 105 18.78 -10.25 -5.45
CA LYS A 105 19.32 -10.11 -6.81
C LYS A 105 18.91 -11.25 -7.74
N ARG A 106 18.85 -12.50 -7.25
CA ARG A 106 18.61 -13.68 -8.08
C ARG A 106 17.23 -13.71 -8.74
N ARG A 107 16.26 -13.02 -8.14
CA ARG A 107 14.88 -12.91 -8.61
C ARG A 107 14.70 -11.86 -9.70
N ILE A 108 15.63 -10.93 -9.82
CA ILE A 108 15.48 -9.75 -10.67
C ILE A 108 16.28 -9.92 -11.96
N LYS A 109 15.62 -9.74 -13.10
CA LYS A 109 16.23 -9.80 -14.43
C LYS A 109 15.84 -8.57 -15.24
N ILE A 110 16.76 -8.07 -16.04
CA ILE A 110 16.46 -7.02 -17.02
C ILE A 110 16.57 -7.61 -18.42
N GLU A 111 15.62 -7.28 -19.28
CA GLU A 111 15.63 -7.60 -20.70
C GLU A 111 15.60 -6.31 -21.53
N ALA A 112 16.61 -6.15 -22.38
CA ALA A 112 16.71 -5.06 -23.34
C ALA A 112 16.19 -5.51 -24.71
N LYS A 113 15.21 -4.77 -25.25
CA LYS A 113 14.68 -4.93 -26.61
C LYS A 113 14.92 -3.63 -27.40
N SER A 114 14.69 -3.63 -28.71
CA SER A 114 14.86 -2.39 -29.51
C SER A 114 13.97 -1.25 -29.02
N SER A 115 12.73 -1.55 -28.62
CA SER A 115 11.70 -0.56 -28.24
C SER A 115 11.30 -0.59 -26.76
N SER A 116 11.95 -1.40 -25.93
CA SER A 116 11.63 -1.47 -24.51
C SER A 116 12.79 -1.95 -23.64
N CYS A 117 12.79 -1.53 -22.39
CA CYS A 117 13.57 -2.11 -21.32
C CYS A 117 12.63 -2.66 -20.26
N GLU A 118 12.69 -3.97 -20.01
CA GLU A 118 11.79 -4.66 -19.11
C GLU A 118 12.55 -5.15 -17.87
N LEU A 119 11.96 -4.97 -16.69
CA LEU A 119 12.43 -5.54 -15.44
C LEU A 119 11.45 -6.63 -15.00
N LYS A 120 11.95 -7.84 -14.82
CA LYS A 120 11.20 -8.99 -14.32
C LYS A 120 11.60 -9.28 -12.89
N ILE A 121 10.60 -9.41 -12.01
CA ILE A 121 10.77 -9.78 -10.62
C ILE A 121 10.04 -11.10 -10.41
N SER A 122 10.79 -12.20 -10.32
CA SER A 122 10.23 -13.52 -10.05
C SER A 122 10.00 -13.70 -8.54
N ASN A 123 8.87 -14.28 -8.15
CA ASN A 123 8.46 -14.42 -6.76
C ASN A 123 8.60 -13.10 -5.96
N PRO A 124 7.83 -12.05 -6.31
CA PRO A 124 7.87 -10.78 -5.60
C PRO A 124 7.60 -10.95 -4.11
N ASN A 125 8.22 -10.09 -3.30
CA ASN A 125 7.93 -9.93 -1.89
C ASN A 125 7.52 -8.49 -1.59
N TYR A 126 7.01 -8.23 -0.39
CA TYR A 126 6.47 -6.92 -0.06
C TYR A 126 7.49 -5.76 -0.19
N LEU A 127 8.80 -6.01 -0.05
CA LEU A 127 9.85 -5.00 -0.23
C LEU A 127 10.05 -4.58 -1.68
N ASP A 128 9.53 -5.34 -2.65
CA ASP A 128 9.55 -4.96 -4.07
C ASP A 128 8.47 -3.91 -4.39
N SER A 129 7.52 -3.66 -3.47
CA SER A 129 6.45 -2.67 -3.64
C SER A 129 6.96 -1.23 -3.58
N GLY A 130 6.34 -0.35 -4.37
CA GLY A 130 6.62 1.08 -4.41
C GLY A 130 7.16 1.53 -5.76
N GLU A 131 7.71 2.75 -5.79
CA GLU A 131 8.20 3.36 -7.03
C GLU A 131 9.47 2.67 -7.54
N TRP A 132 9.46 2.39 -8.84
CA TRP A 132 10.58 1.94 -9.64
C TRP A 132 10.88 2.98 -10.71
N GLU A 133 12.16 3.29 -10.88
CA GLU A 133 12.63 4.27 -11.84
C GLU A 133 13.39 3.56 -12.98
N CYS A 134 12.97 3.79 -14.23
CA CYS A 134 13.70 3.40 -15.44
C CYS A 134 14.51 4.58 -15.94
N TYR A 135 15.80 4.37 -16.20
CA TYR A 135 16.73 5.33 -16.76
C TYR A 135 17.26 4.80 -18.09
N VAL A 136 17.17 5.59 -19.15
CA VAL A 136 17.62 5.21 -20.49
C VAL A 136 18.59 6.26 -21.04
N SER A 137 19.65 5.83 -21.72
CA SER A 137 20.56 6.72 -22.45
C SER A 137 20.91 6.14 -23.81
N GLY A 138 21.25 7.01 -24.75
CA GLY A 138 21.85 6.61 -26.02
C GLY A 138 23.09 7.43 -26.35
N GLY A 139 24.16 6.74 -26.72
CA GLY A 139 25.49 7.26 -26.93
C GLY A 139 26.32 7.38 -25.64
N ALA A 140 27.57 7.84 -25.80
CA ALA A 140 28.56 7.99 -24.74
C ALA A 140 28.25 9.13 -23.74
N GLU A 141 27.09 9.79 -23.85
CA GLU A 141 26.71 10.89 -22.97
C GLU A 141 25.92 10.42 -21.74
N SER A 142 26.25 11.02 -20.60
CA SER A 142 25.70 10.78 -19.26
C SER A 142 24.24 11.22 -19.05
N ASN A 143 23.52 11.58 -20.12
CA ASN A 143 22.18 12.14 -20.04
C ASN A 143 21.14 11.02 -20.06
N PHE A 144 20.70 10.61 -18.87
CA PHE A 144 19.62 9.64 -18.73
C PHE A 144 18.27 10.36 -18.76
N ILE A 145 17.35 9.84 -19.59
CA ILE A 145 15.92 10.12 -19.43
C ILE A 145 15.33 9.18 -18.38
N ARG A 146 14.39 9.69 -17.58
CA ARG A 146 13.78 8.95 -16.46
C ARG A 146 12.28 8.74 -16.71
N GLY A 147 11.81 7.53 -16.44
CA GLY A 147 10.40 7.19 -16.28
C GLY A 147 10.18 6.50 -14.93
N THR A 148 8.97 6.60 -14.39
CA THR A 148 8.61 5.97 -13.12
C THR A 148 7.34 5.13 -13.27
N THR A 149 7.27 4.04 -12.49
CA THR A 149 6.08 3.21 -12.32
C THR A 149 6.05 2.71 -10.90
N GLU A 150 4.88 2.38 -10.37
CA GLU A 150 4.71 1.88 -9.01
C GLU A 150 4.09 0.48 -9.06
N ILE A 151 4.71 -0.46 -8.36
CA ILE A 151 4.20 -1.84 -8.21
C ILE A 151 3.67 -2.06 -6.81
N PHE A 152 2.57 -2.80 -6.70
CA PHE A 152 1.99 -3.27 -5.45
C PHE A 152 2.16 -4.79 -5.33
N VAL A 153 2.86 -5.23 -4.30
CA VAL A 153 2.93 -6.64 -3.89
C VAL A 153 2.09 -6.80 -2.63
N SER A 154 1.37 -7.92 -2.52
CA SER A 154 0.50 -8.17 -1.39
C SER A 154 1.33 -8.19 -0.11
N ARG A 155 0.78 -7.62 0.95
CA ARG A 155 1.41 -7.61 2.26
C ARG A 155 0.34 -7.83 3.31
N ARG A 156 0.63 -8.75 4.22
CA ARG A 156 -0.22 -9.05 5.37
C ARG A 156 -0.32 -7.82 6.28
N ALA A 157 -1.51 -7.57 6.79
CA ALA A 157 -1.74 -6.49 7.73
C ALA A 157 -1.30 -6.84 9.16
N GLU A 158 -0.80 -5.83 9.88
CA GLU A 158 -0.77 -5.83 11.35
C GLU A 158 -2.00 -5.10 11.89
N LEU A 159 -2.87 -5.80 12.62
CA LEU A 159 -4.14 -5.26 13.10
C LEU A 159 -4.05 -4.85 14.57
N TYR A 160 -4.58 -3.67 14.91
CA TYR A 160 -4.71 -3.19 16.29
C TYR A 160 -6.03 -2.45 16.51
N ILE A 161 -6.61 -2.57 17.71
CA ILE A 161 -7.65 -1.65 18.16
C ILE A 161 -6.97 -0.37 18.65
N SER A 162 -7.26 0.74 17.97
CA SER A 162 -6.65 2.06 18.20
C SER A 162 -7.56 3.00 18.99
N GLU A 163 -8.84 2.67 19.11
CA GLU A 163 -9.76 3.31 20.03
C GLU A 163 -10.65 2.21 20.65
N PRO A 164 -10.56 1.96 21.96
CA PRO A 164 -9.56 2.51 22.88
C PRO A 164 -8.13 2.11 22.45
N ASP A 165 -7.10 2.82 22.93
CA ASP A 165 -5.72 2.55 22.54
C ASP A 165 -5.18 1.27 23.22
N MET A 166 -5.46 0.13 22.59
CA MET A 166 -5.02 -1.20 23.01
C MET A 166 -3.58 -1.49 22.58
N GLU A 167 -3.03 -0.68 21.67
CA GLU A 167 -1.67 -0.78 21.17
C GLU A 167 -0.66 -0.36 22.25
N THR A 168 -0.90 0.79 22.90
CA THR A 168 -0.03 1.27 23.98
C THR A 168 -0.44 0.77 25.36
N ASN A 169 -1.73 0.48 25.56
CA ASN A 169 -2.26 0.01 26.83
C ASN A 169 -3.34 -1.06 26.64
N SER A 170 -2.92 -2.32 26.73
CA SER A 170 -3.80 -3.48 26.59
C SER A 170 -4.82 -3.68 27.73
N ASN A 171 -4.79 -2.86 28.78
CA ASN A 171 -5.75 -2.92 29.89
C ASN A 171 -6.95 -1.98 29.68
N GLN A 172 -7.04 -1.29 28.54
CA GLN A 172 -8.21 -0.47 28.25
C GLN A 172 -9.44 -1.33 27.96
N TYR A 173 -10.61 -0.75 28.22
CA TYR A 173 -11.90 -1.37 28.00
C TYR A 173 -12.90 -0.31 27.56
N ILE A 174 -13.99 -0.74 26.94
CA ILE A 174 -15.08 0.15 26.54
C ILE A 174 -16.20 0.07 27.57
N VAL A 175 -16.82 1.19 27.91
CA VAL A 175 -18.04 1.22 28.75
C VAL A 175 -19.25 1.48 27.87
N LEU A 176 -20.22 0.57 27.90
CA LEU A 176 -21.52 0.73 27.26
C LEU A 176 -22.59 0.92 28.34
N ASP A 177 -23.02 2.17 28.52
CA ASP A 177 -24.12 2.50 29.43
C ASP A 177 -25.47 2.34 28.74
N MET A 178 -26.15 1.22 29.05
CA MET A 178 -27.48 0.90 28.53
C MET A 178 -28.61 1.68 29.22
N ALA A 179 -28.32 2.38 30.32
CA ALA A 179 -29.28 3.28 30.98
C ALA A 179 -29.32 4.68 30.34
N SER A 180 -28.33 5.00 29.49
CA SER A 180 -28.31 6.24 28.71
C SER A 180 -29.52 6.34 27.78
N SER A 181 -30.00 7.56 27.54
CA SER A 181 -31.06 7.83 26.56
C SER A 181 -30.71 7.42 25.12
N ARG A 182 -29.41 7.29 24.84
CA ARG A 182 -28.84 6.87 23.55
C ARG A 182 -27.57 6.05 23.82
N PRO A 183 -27.69 4.76 24.17
CA PRO A 183 -26.52 3.91 24.39
C PRO A 183 -25.72 3.82 23.09
N LYS A 184 -24.43 4.10 23.17
CA LYS A 184 -23.52 4.07 22.03
C LYS A 184 -22.16 3.56 22.49
N LEU A 185 -21.61 2.67 21.68
CA LEU A 185 -20.24 2.22 21.73
C LEU A 185 -19.50 2.78 20.51
N TYR A 186 -18.28 3.26 20.72
CA TYR A 186 -17.41 3.68 19.65
C TYR A 186 -16.07 2.95 19.74
N ALA A 187 -15.59 2.43 18.61
CA ALA A 187 -14.30 1.79 18.51
C ALA A 187 -13.63 2.05 17.15
N LYS A 188 -12.30 1.96 17.12
CA LYS A 188 -11.50 2.05 15.89
C LYS A 188 -10.50 0.92 15.82
N CYS A 189 -10.25 0.43 14.62
CA CYS A 189 -9.15 -0.46 14.29
C CYS A 189 -8.28 0.08 13.19
N ARG A 190 -6.98 -0.21 13.29
CA ARG A 190 -6.00 0.10 12.25
C ARG A 190 -5.35 -1.18 11.76
N ALA A 191 -5.28 -1.29 10.44
CA ALA A 191 -4.53 -2.32 9.75
C ALA A 191 -3.33 -1.67 9.08
N TYR A 192 -2.14 -1.88 9.65
CA TYR A 192 -0.88 -1.36 9.12
C TYR A 192 -0.37 -2.23 7.98
N HIS A 193 0.24 -1.58 6.99
CA HIS A 193 0.96 -2.21 5.87
C HIS A 193 0.15 -3.06 4.90
N ALA A 194 -1.16 -3.10 5.10
CA ALA A 194 -2.06 -4.02 4.43
C ALA A 194 -2.22 -3.71 2.93
N ILE A 195 -1.80 -4.64 2.07
CA ILE A 195 -2.05 -4.62 0.63
C ILE A 195 -2.58 -6.01 0.20
N PRO A 196 -3.80 -6.11 -0.38
CA PRO A 196 -4.74 -5.04 -0.63
C PRO A 196 -5.28 -4.41 0.66
N TYR A 197 -5.85 -3.21 0.54
CA TYR A 197 -6.46 -2.54 1.68
C TYR A 197 -7.65 -3.35 2.21
N PRO A 198 -7.71 -3.61 3.52
CA PRO A 198 -8.71 -4.51 4.08
C PRO A 198 -10.06 -3.84 4.24
N GLN A 199 -11.10 -4.67 4.29
CA GLN A 199 -12.38 -4.31 4.91
C GLN A 199 -12.37 -4.68 6.38
N PHE A 200 -13.14 -3.96 7.21
CA PHE A 200 -13.23 -4.19 8.65
C PHE A 200 -14.59 -4.76 9.02
N ARG A 201 -14.57 -5.80 9.86
CA ARG A 201 -15.75 -6.48 10.37
C ARG A 201 -15.68 -6.58 11.88
N TRP A 202 -16.83 -6.46 12.52
CA TRP A 202 -16.94 -6.37 13.97
C TRP A 202 -17.87 -7.43 14.50
N TYR A 203 -17.49 -8.07 15.62
CA TYR A 203 -18.24 -9.17 16.21
C TYR A 203 -18.31 -9.07 17.73
N VAL A 204 -19.31 -9.71 18.31
CA VAL A 204 -19.47 -9.88 19.76
C VAL A 204 -19.04 -11.30 20.16
N ASN A 205 -18.07 -11.41 21.07
CA ASN A 205 -17.51 -12.63 21.67
C ASN A 205 -16.80 -13.62 20.73
N GLU A 206 -17.38 -13.88 19.55
CA GLU A 206 -16.96 -14.95 18.65
C GLU A 206 -17.08 -14.54 17.19
N VAL A 207 -16.30 -15.16 16.31
CA VAL A 207 -16.33 -14.91 14.86
C VAL A 207 -17.37 -15.82 14.21
N ASN A 208 -18.63 -15.40 14.17
CA ASN A 208 -19.68 -16.13 13.47
C ASN A 208 -20.75 -15.19 12.90
N PRO A 209 -21.57 -15.63 11.94
CA PRO A 209 -22.56 -14.74 11.31
C PRO A 209 -23.64 -14.19 12.25
N ARG A 210 -23.89 -14.81 13.42
CA ARG A 210 -24.90 -14.36 14.38
C ARG A 210 -24.37 -13.31 15.34
N SER A 211 -23.08 -13.29 15.61
CA SER A 211 -22.42 -12.29 16.45
C SER A 211 -21.93 -11.07 15.69
N GLU A 212 -22.01 -11.08 14.36
CA GLU A 212 -21.52 -10.00 13.52
C GLU A 212 -22.39 -8.74 13.63
N ILE A 213 -21.74 -7.62 13.87
CA ILE A 213 -22.38 -6.32 13.99
C ILE A 213 -22.63 -5.76 12.59
N LYS A 214 -23.89 -5.74 12.18
CA LYS A 214 -24.37 -5.20 10.89
C LYS A 214 -25.69 -4.44 11.07
N GLY A 215 -26.10 -3.75 10.02
CA GLY A 215 -27.45 -3.21 9.88
C GLY A 215 -27.60 -1.77 10.40
N GLN A 216 -28.84 -1.33 10.58
CA GLN A 216 -29.16 0.09 10.85
C GLN A 216 -28.69 0.60 12.21
N ASP A 217 -28.37 -0.30 13.14
CA ASP A 217 -27.96 0.07 14.50
C ASP A 217 -26.44 0.29 14.61
N ALA A 218 -25.69 -0.02 13.55
CA ALA A 218 -24.24 0.15 13.47
C ALA A 218 -23.84 0.97 12.24
N GLN A 219 -22.99 1.97 12.45
CA GLN A 219 -22.32 2.71 11.40
C GLN A 219 -20.86 2.27 11.35
N ILE A 220 -20.54 1.46 10.35
CA ILE A 220 -19.16 1.07 10.03
C ILE A 220 -18.67 2.03 8.96
N SER A 221 -17.56 2.71 9.22
CA SER A 221 -16.92 3.58 8.23
C SER A 221 -15.48 3.18 8.02
N LEU A 222 -15.07 3.20 6.75
CA LEU A 222 -13.70 2.97 6.31
C LEU A 222 -13.10 4.31 5.91
N ARG A 223 -11.92 4.61 6.43
CA ARG A 223 -11.16 5.78 5.99
C ARG A 223 -10.20 5.40 4.88
N PRO A 224 -9.91 6.32 3.94
CA PRO A 224 -8.83 6.14 2.98
C PRO A 224 -7.49 5.84 3.70
N PRO A 225 -6.55 5.16 3.04
CA PRO A 225 -5.22 4.90 3.58
C PRO A 225 -4.51 6.18 4.03
N ARG A 226 -3.83 6.12 5.16
CA ARG A 226 -3.06 7.22 5.76
C ARG A 226 -1.68 6.73 6.17
N THR A 227 -0.79 7.65 6.52
CA THR A 227 0.56 7.32 6.99
C THR A 227 0.83 8.00 8.33
N ASP A 228 1.41 7.26 9.26
CA ASP A 228 1.98 7.77 10.51
C ASP A 228 3.43 7.27 10.68
N SER A 229 3.99 7.38 11.89
CA SER A 229 5.35 6.96 12.19
C SER A 229 5.58 5.44 12.11
N ARG A 230 4.54 4.60 12.25
CA ARG A 230 4.64 3.14 12.03
C ARG A 230 4.53 2.79 10.56
N GLY A 231 3.87 3.63 9.77
CA GLY A 231 3.82 3.52 8.32
C GLY A 231 2.42 3.74 7.77
N GLN A 232 2.17 3.20 6.59
CA GLN A 232 0.84 3.27 5.98
C GLN A 232 -0.15 2.37 6.71
N TYR A 233 -1.37 2.84 6.92
CA TYR A 233 -2.45 2.09 7.53
C TYR A 233 -3.82 2.46 6.96
N THR A 234 -4.76 1.52 7.07
CA THR A 234 -6.19 1.75 6.83
C THR A 234 -6.92 1.71 8.17
N GLU A 235 -7.94 2.56 8.35
CA GLU A 235 -8.68 2.67 9.61
C GLU A 235 -10.17 2.39 9.40
N GLY A 236 -10.67 1.37 10.11
CA GLY A 236 -12.10 1.09 10.23
C GLY A 236 -12.62 1.59 11.57
N SER A 237 -13.81 2.20 11.58
CA SER A 237 -14.46 2.60 12.83
C SER A 237 -15.88 2.09 12.92
N LEU A 238 -16.31 1.84 14.16
CA LEU A 238 -17.63 1.38 14.54
C LEU A 238 -18.25 2.43 15.47
N ASP A 239 -19.38 3.00 15.07
CA ASP A 239 -20.33 3.67 15.98
C ASP A 239 -21.58 2.78 16.06
N TRP A 240 -21.80 2.17 17.23
CA TRP A 240 -22.83 1.15 17.40
C TRP A 240 -23.72 1.46 18.60
N GLY A 241 -25.02 1.59 18.35
CA GLY A 241 -26.03 1.80 19.39
C GLY A 241 -26.97 0.60 19.47
N PRO A 242 -26.60 -0.49 20.16
CA PRO A 242 -27.40 -1.71 20.18
C PRO A 242 -28.74 -1.48 20.88
N LYS A 243 -29.85 -1.68 20.16
CA LYS A 243 -31.20 -1.62 20.76
C LYS A 243 -31.52 -2.87 21.58
N ASP A 244 -31.16 -4.05 21.06
CA ASP A 244 -31.44 -5.35 21.69
C ASP A 244 -30.18 -6.23 21.75
N LEU A 245 -29.15 -5.74 22.46
CA LEU A 245 -27.84 -6.40 22.63
C LEU A 245 -27.99 -7.90 23.01
N CYS A 246 -28.86 -8.18 23.96
CA CYS A 246 -29.08 -9.51 24.52
C CYS A 246 -29.86 -10.49 23.64
N GLN A 247 -30.63 -9.98 22.68
CA GLN A 247 -31.41 -10.84 21.78
C GLN A 247 -30.65 -11.15 20.49
N ASN A 248 -29.82 -10.21 20.05
CA ASN A 248 -29.28 -10.23 18.69
C ASN A 248 -27.86 -10.81 18.58
N TYR A 249 -27.12 -10.95 19.69
CA TYR A 249 -25.66 -11.21 19.65
C TYR A 249 -25.19 -12.43 20.46
N ASN A 250 -26.07 -13.42 20.67
CA ASN A 250 -25.76 -14.68 21.36
C ASN A 250 -25.10 -14.49 22.75
N ILE A 251 -25.47 -13.42 23.47
CA ILE A 251 -25.05 -13.21 24.85
C ILE A 251 -25.94 -14.08 25.73
N GLU A 252 -25.32 -14.79 26.69
CA GLU A 252 -26.06 -15.66 27.61
C GLU A 252 -27.18 -14.89 28.33
N ALA A 253 -28.40 -15.44 28.30
CA ALA A 253 -29.58 -14.78 28.86
C ALA A 253 -29.43 -14.45 30.36
N ASP A 254 -28.61 -15.20 31.09
CA ASP A 254 -28.35 -14.95 32.52
C ASP A 254 -27.37 -13.79 32.75
N LEU A 255 -26.44 -13.51 31.82
CA LEU A 255 -25.61 -12.30 31.87
C LEU A 255 -26.46 -11.05 31.69
N CYS A 256 -27.44 -11.10 30.79
CA CYS A 256 -28.35 -10.01 30.50
C CYS A 256 -29.34 -9.66 31.63
N LYS A 257 -29.43 -10.49 32.67
CA LYS A 257 -30.19 -10.19 33.90
C LYS A 257 -29.34 -9.49 34.95
N LYS A 258 -28.02 -9.45 34.79
CA LYS A 258 -27.12 -8.79 35.74
C LYS A 258 -27.20 -7.28 35.58
N GLU A 259 -26.94 -6.57 36.68
CA GLU A 259 -26.78 -5.11 36.66
C GLU A 259 -25.60 -4.69 35.78
N GLU A 260 -24.62 -5.58 35.67
CA GLU A 260 -23.40 -5.38 34.90
C GLU A 260 -22.90 -6.71 34.36
N PHE A 261 -22.40 -6.70 33.12
CA PHE A 261 -21.73 -7.84 32.51
C PHE A 261 -20.71 -7.37 31.48
N GLU A 262 -19.86 -8.28 31.03
CA GLU A 262 -18.81 -8.00 30.04
C GLU A 262 -18.99 -8.88 28.80
N PHE A 263 -18.59 -8.37 27.65
CA PHE A 263 -18.44 -9.12 26.41
C PHE A 263 -17.19 -8.65 25.67
N ASP A 264 -16.64 -9.47 24.78
CA ASP A 264 -15.52 -9.06 23.93
C ASP A 264 -16.03 -8.45 22.63
N LEU A 265 -15.58 -7.23 22.32
CA LEU A 265 -15.72 -6.66 20.99
C LEU A 265 -14.51 -7.11 20.15
N LEU A 266 -14.80 -7.84 19.08
CA LEU A 266 -13.79 -8.34 18.16
C LEU A 266 -13.74 -7.47 16.91
N CYS A 267 -12.52 -7.21 16.46
CA CYS A 267 -12.24 -6.53 15.22
C CYS A 267 -11.42 -7.43 14.32
N ILE A 268 -11.90 -7.59 13.08
CA ILE A 268 -11.35 -8.52 12.10
C ILE A 268 -11.23 -7.79 10.78
N ILE A 269 -10.25 -8.18 9.99
CA ILE A 269 -10.06 -7.67 8.64
C ILE A 269 -10.29 -8.74 7.59
N ASP A 270 -10.67 -8.28 6.40
CA ASP A 270 -10.75 -9.09 5.19
C ASP A 270 -9.85 -8.46 4.12
N GLN A 271 -8.71 -9.10 3.85
CA GLN A 271 -7.77 -8.75 2.78
C GLN A 271 -8.01 -9.55 1.49
N ALA A 272 -9.27 -9.86 1.19
CA ALA A 272 -9.67 -10.60 -0.01
C ALA A 272 -8.97 -11.98 -0.11
N GLU A 273 -8.84 -12.49 -1.33
CA GLU A 273 -8.32 -13.84 -1.59
C GLU A 273 -6.83 -14.05 -1.25
N TYR A 274 -6.09 -12.97 -0.98
CA TYR A 274 -4.64 -13.00 -0.77
C TYR A 274 -4.22 -13.58 0.59
N TYR A 275 -5.05 -13.43 1.61
CA TYR A 275 -4.73 -13.81 2.99
C TYR A 275 -5.91 -14.48 3.70
N MET A 276 -6.71 -15.28 2.98
CA MET A 276 -7.96 -15.83 3.52
C MET A 276 -7.78 -16.65 4.80
N ALA A 277 -6.74 -17.50 4.86
CA ALA A 277 -6.47 -18.31 6.05
C ALA A 277 -5.98 -17.45 7.22
N GLU A 278 -5.13 -16.48 6.93
CA GLU A 278 -4.51 -15.60 7.92
C GLU A 278 -5.46 -14.52 8.43
N ASN A 279 -6.50 -14.16 7.67
CA ASN A 279 -7.56 -13.25 8.09
C ASN A 279 -8.38 -13.84 9.25
N GLU A 280 -8.56 -15.16 9.29
CA GLU A 280 -9.29 -15.84 10.38
C GLU A 280 -8.51 -15.76 11.71
N ASP A 281 -7.19 -15.75 11.64
CA ASP A 281 -6.32 -15.67 12.81
C ASP A 281 -6.00 -14.22 13.25
N ASN A 282 -6.18 -13.24 12.35
CA ASN A 282 -5.88 -11.83 12.63
C ASN A 282 -7.06 -11.11 13.32
N VAL A 283 -7.33 -11.51 14.57
CA VAL A 283 -8.43 -10.99 15.39
C VAL A 283 -7.90 -10.15 16.54
N GLN A 284 -8.35 -8.89 16.63
CA GLN A 284 -8.10 -8.04 17.79
C GLN A 284 -9.31 -7.98 18.70
N ARG A 285 -9.07 -7.87 20.01
CA ARG A 285 -10.12 -7.95 21.04
C ARG A 285 -10.01 -6.80 22.02
N VAL A 286 -11.16 -6.26 22.42
CA VAL A 286 -11.29 -5.35 23.54
C VAL A 286 -12.49 -5.71 24.38
N THR A 287 -12.31 -5.75 25.70
CA THR A 287 -13.41 -6.01 26.63
C THR A 287 -14.35 -4.81 26.68
N THR A 288 -15.65 -5.08 26.57
CA THR A 288 -16.71 -4.10 26.73
C THR A 288 -17.50 -4.40 27.98
N ARG A 289 -17.51 -3.45 28.92
CA ARG A 289 -18.26 -3.48 30.16
C ARG A 289 -19.62 -2.82 29.96
N VAL A 290 -20.68 -3.58 30.15
CA VAL A 290 -22.07 -3.13 29.97
C VAL A 290 -22.66 -2.79 31.33
N ILE A 291 -23.16 -1.56 31.46
CA ILE A 291 -23.86 -1.10 32.66
C ILE A 291 -25.36 -1.07 32.35
N GLY A 292 -26.11 -1.95 33.01
CA GLY A 292 -27.54 -2.11 32.83
C GLY A 292 -28.36 -1.17 33.71
N ASN A 293 -29.61 -0.96 33.33
CA ASN A 293 -30.56 -0.17 34.10
C ASN A 293 -31.21 -1.03 35.20
N SER A 294 -30.43 -1.38 36.22
CA SER A 294 -31.00 -1.82 37.49
C SER A 294 -31.21 -0.58 38.35
N SER A 295 -32.46 -0.35 38.73
CA SER A 295 -32.96 0.73 39.57
C SER A 295 -31.92 1.50 40.41
N ARG A 296 -31.65 2.75 40.02
CA ARG A 296 -31.02 3.83 40.81
C ARG A 296 -29.68 3.49 41.48
N ARG A 297 -28.57 3.79 40.80
CA ARG A 297 -27.47 4.60 41.40
C ARG A 297 -26.82 5.50 40.36
N ILE A 298 -27.13 6.79 40.45
CA ILE A 298 -26.25 7.86 39.92
C ILE A 298 -24.98 7.78 40.76
N ILE A 299 -23.94 7.10 40.27
CA ILE A 299 -22.59 7.41 40.68
C ILE A 299 -22.02 8.25 39.55
N ALA A 300 -22.11 9.57 39.74
CA ALA A 300 -21.30 10.52 39.01
C ALA A 300 -19.82 10.23 39.34
N SER A 301 -19.19 9.33 38.58
CA SER A 301 -17.74 9.24 38.53
C SER A 301 -17.30 9.81 37.19
N GLY A 302 -17.31 11.14 37.14
CA GLY A 302 -16.78 11.89 36.02
C GLY A 302 -15.26 11.76 36.01
N ILE A 303 -14.74 10.87 35.16
CA ILE A 303 -13.47 11.14 34.49
C ILE A 303 -13.85 11.64 33.09
N MET A 304 -14.25 12.91 33.05
CA MET A 304 -14.17 13.72 31.84
C MET A 304 -12.68 13.91 31.57
N ILE A 305 -12.13 13.23 30.57
CA ILE A 305 -10.83 13.59 30.00
C ILE A 305 -11.04 14.92 29.26
N LEU A 306 -10.90 16.02 30.01
CA LEU A 306 -10.75 17.36 29.46
C LEU A 306 -9.31 17.45 28.96
N VAL A 307 -9.14 17.35 27.64
CA VAL A 307 -7.90 17.74 26.96
C VAL A 307 -7.77 19.26 27.10
N VAL A 308 -7.11 19.71 28.17
CA VAL A 308 -6.66 21.11 28.28
C VAL A 308 -5.35 21.22 27.52
N SER A 309 -5.43 21.78 26.32
CA SER A 309 -4.29 22.25 25.56
C SER A 309 -3.59 23.38 26.33
N CYS A 310 -2.43 23.09 26.91
CA CYS A 310 -1.52 24.10 27.44
C CYS A 310 -0.96 24.94 26.29
N PHE A 311 -1.55 26.12 26.06
CA PHE A 311 -0.85 27.24 25.45
C PHE A 311 0.17 27.78 26.45
N VAL A 312 1.45 27.46 26.26
CA VAL A 312 2.54 28.17 26.92
C VAL A 312 2.90 29.36 26.04
N ALA A 313 2.44 30.54 26.44
CA ALA A 313 2.97 31.81 25.97
C ALA A 313 4.30 32.07 26.70
N PHE A 314 5.41 32.06 25.98
CA PHE A 314 6.68 32.60 26.47
C PHE A 314 6.63 34.13 26.38
N PHE A 315 6.68 34.79 27.53
CA PHE A 315 7.21 36.14 27.66
C PHE A 315 8.52 36.04 28.45
N PHE A 316 9.64 36.25 27.77
CA PHE A 316 10.75 37.14 28.16
C PHE A 316 11.62 37.39 26.93
#